data_AF-A0A357F029-F1
#
_entry.id   AF-A0A357F029-F1
#
_cell.length_a   1.000
_cell.length_b   1.000
_cell.length_c   1.000
_cell.angle_alpha   90.00
_cell.angle_beta   90.00
_cell.angle_gamma   90.00
#
_symmetry.space_group_name_H-M   'P 1'
#
loop_
_entity.id
_entity.type
_entity.pdbx_description
1 polymer ?
#
loop_
_entity_poly.entity_id
_entity_poly.type
_entity_poly.pdbx_seq_one_letter_code
_entity_poly.pdbx_strand_id
1 'polypeptide(L)'
;MIVSGANAVKAGKRVIILIFTFCTLTFNIIPQITDLTTQAQLWRLRAETITDNLIKETVKLSELDRALLFAELGDSWWKADPRQSDIWFEKSVDAIFFFSSDDTESGLSDLFQTSRKILRLIGSRNRKLASRLVGILSDMKKPSESDKDANANALVEYALLIVKQEPTRSLQMGELALSVGLPRELYRLVWELNRNNPKLAILLFNAALAKARNHPSYNTLQVIQISAFPEILDSNFPANLILGQGERVAALSFFAEFIIQAQVSLERQNTKCSNEASLVDALKNQFTAMLPTQAGIVQRAVNICLSGQSLQQQSLQATIKASTVEELLKLADEQNDESPLRTAYLYRAALLAYEEKRFALAIVILDGMDEKEKHDDLEFWEDIRASAAGFLAFGLYKEGDHQGWRKVLQDTPSPIRPFAQYGFIKQIPIEDISSYSSRVEILRDASKNLVNSEKSYSRKSGYWFRLIKLLAAHELYGDASDVLKDIATAFNNEAAEKSNSNLEISGAIISDSFTPELLNAQDSRLFEIVNLISKPRSRININLEFLKVVLQKYEKLNIDFSEPISAGNRS
;
A
#
# COMPACT_ATOMS: atom_id res chain seq x y z
N MET A 1 -22.76 77.43 -45.50
CA MET A 1 -23.69 76.31 -45.75
C MET A 1 -22.91 75.17 -46.39
N ILE A 2 -23.00 74.00 -45.76
CA ILE A 2 -22.88 72.62 -46.27
C ILE A 2 -22.02 71.80 -45.30
N VAL A 3 -22.76 70.97 -44.55
CA VAL A 3 -22.33 69.95 -43.61
C VAL A 3 -22.41 68.60 -44.32
N SER A 4 -21.64 67.64 -43.82
CA SER A 4 -21.91 66.18 -43.83
C SER A 4 -21.15 65.33 -44.84
N GLY A 5 -20.60 64.21 -44.34
CA GLY A 5 -20.50 62.98 -45.13
C GLY A 5 -19.20 62.17 -45.04
N ALA A 6 -18.61 61.91 -43.87
CA ALA A 6 -17.48 60.97 -43.79
C ALA A 6 -17.35 60.26 -42.43
N ASN A 7 -18.31 59.39 -42.06
CA ASN A 7 -18.15 58.50 -40.89
C ASN A 7 -18.73 57.08 -41.04
N ALA A 8 -19.16 56.64 -42.23
CA ALA A 8 -19.84 55.33 -42.38
C ALA A 8 -18.92 54.15 -42.78
N VAL A 9 -17.70 54.37 -43.28
CA VAL A 9 -16.93 53.29 -43.95
C VAL A 9 -15.94 52.55 -43.02
N LYS A 10 -15.59 53.10 -41.84
CA LYS A 10 -14.65 52.46 -40.91
C LYS A 10 -15.28 51.41 -39.98
N ALA A 11 -16.60 51.39 -39.83
CA ALA A 11 -17.30 50.39 -39.02
C ALA A 11 -17.43 49.02 -39.72
N GLY A 12 -17.64 49.01 -41.06
CA GLY A 12 -17.84 47.77 -41.82
C GLY A 12 -16.61 46.85 -41.90
N LYS A 13 -15.39 47.40 -42.00
CA LYS A 13 -14.16 46.60 -42.05
C LYS A 13 -13.78 45.92 -40.73
N ARG A 14 -14.15 46.51 -39.58
CA ARG A 14 -13.91 45.88 -38.26
C ARG A 14 -14.91 44.76 -37.96
N VAL A 15 -16.14 44.88 -38.44
CA VAL A 15 -17.18 43.83 -38.29
C VAL A 15 -16.87 42.61 -39.16
N ILE A 16 -16.37 42.79 -40.39
CA ILE A 16 -16.04 41.66 -41.27
C ILE A 16 -14.83 40.87 -40.74
N ILE A 17 -13.81 41.53 -40.18
CA ILE A 17 -12.67 40.84 -39.56
C ILE A 17 -13.11 40.09 -38.30
N LEU A 18 -13.97 40.67 -37.45
CA LEU A 18 -14.52 39.98 -36.29
C LEU A 18 -15.37 38.76 -36.66
N ILE A 19 -16.19 38.84 -37.71
CA ILE A 19 -16.99 37.69 -38.20
C ILE A 19 -16.08 36.62 -38.80
N PHE A 20 -15.04 36.98 -39.54
CA PHE A 20 -14.11 36.00 -40.12
C PHE A 20 -13.29 35.29 -39.04
N THR A 21 -12.79 36.02 -38.04
CA THR A 21 -12.06 35.43 -36.90
C THR A 21 -12.99 34.56 -36.05
N PHE A 22 -14.23 34.98 -35.82
CA PHE A 22 -15.24 34.20 -35.08
C PHE A 22 -15.64 32.92 -35.85
N CYS A 23 -15.77 32.97 -37.18
CA CYS A 23 -16.00 31.79 -38.01
C CYS A 23 -14.79 30.84 -38.04
N THR A 24 -13.54 31.33 -38.11
CA THR A 24 -12.37 30.44 -38.08
C THR A 24 -12.11 29.82 -36.70
N LEU A 25 -12.51 30.49 -35.62
CA LEU A 25 -12.46 29.92 -34.26
C LEU A 25 -13.56 28.85 -34.08
N THR A 26 -14.79 29.08 -34.53
CA THR A 26 -15.85 28.06 -34.42
C THR A 26 -15.57 26.83 -35.30
N PHE A 27 -15.00 27.00 -36.50
CA PHE A 27 -14.68 25.86 -37.38
C PHE A 27 -13.54 24.97 -36.91
N ASN A 28 -12.61 25.46 -36.07
CA ASN A 28 -11.55 24.61 -35.49
C ASN A 28 -11.95 23.98 -34.15
N ILE A 29 -12.85 24.62 -33.39
CA ILE A 29 -13.29 24.14 -32.07
C ILE A 29 -14.35 23.03 -32.21
N ILE A 30 -15.27 23.13 -33.18
CA ILE A 30 -16.36 22.14 -33.35
C ILE A 30 -15.84 20.71 -33.66
N PRO A 31 -14.86 20.49 -34.58
CA PRO A 31 -14.34 19.16 -34.86
C PRO A 31 -13.64 18.51 -33.66
N GLN A 32 -12.90 19.30 -32.88
CA GLN A 32 -12.21 18.83 -31.67
C GLN A 32 -13.21 18.41 -30.58
N ILE A 33 -14.30 19.15 -30.40
CA ILE A 33 -15.35 18.79 -29.43
C ILE A 33 -16.09 17.51 -29.85
N THR A 34 -16.36 17.33 -31.15
CA THR A 34 -16.99 16.09 -31.66
C THR A 34 -16.08 14.87 -31.50
N ASP A 35 -14.77 15.03 -31.66
CA ASP A 35 -13.78 13.96 -31.48
C ASP A 35 -13.68 13.54 -30.01
N LEU A 36 -13.56 14.49 -29.08
CA LEU A 36 -13.48 14.20 -27.64
C LEU A 36 -14.74 13.51 -27.09
N THR A 37 -15.93 13.94 -27.52
CA THR A 37 -17.20 13.32 -27.12
C THR A 37 -17.30 11.88 -27.60
N THR A 38 -16.89 11.63 -28.85
CA THR A 38 -16.87 10.29 -29.44
C THR A 38 -15.87 9.38 -28.72
N GLN A 39 -14.69 9.90 -28.37
CA GLN A 39 -13.69 9.17 -27.61
C GLN A 39 -14.18 8.84 -26.20
N ALA A 40 -14.77 9.80 -25.47
CA ALA A 40 -15.33 9.55 -24.14
C ALA A 40 -16.41 8.45 -24.17
N GLN A 41 -17.31 8.48 -25.16
CA GLN A 41 -18.31 7.43 -25.35
C GLN A 41 -17.69 6.05 -25.63
N LEU A 42 -16.63 5.99 -26.44
CA LEU A 42 -15.91 4.75 -26.69
C LEU A 42 -15.32 4.15 -25.40
N TRP A 43 -14.66 4.97 -24.57
CA TRP A 43 -14.10 4.52 -23.29
C TRP A 43 -15.19 4.09 -22.30
N ARG A 44 -16.34 4.77 -22.28
CA ARG A 44 -17.50 4.33 -21.50
C ARG A 44 -18.02 2.97 -21.96
N LEU A 45 -18.20 2.76 -23.27
CA LEU A 45 -18.67 1.49 -23.83
C LEU A 45 -17.69 0.34 -23.50
N ARG A 46 -16.38 0.61 -23.54
CA ARG A 46 -15.36 -0.34 -23.09
C ARG A 46 -15.55 -0.69 -21.61
N ALA A 47 -15.78 0.30 -20.74
CA ALA A 47 -15.99 0.07 -19.31
C ALA A 47 -17.24 -0.79 -19.04
N GLU A 48 -18.33 -0.51 -19.76
CA GLU A 48 -19.57 -1.29 -19.70
C GLU A 48 -19.34 -2.73 -20.17
N THR A 49 -18.62 -2.93 -21.28
CA THR A 49 -18.28 -4.26 -21.81
C THR A 49 -17.44 -5.08 -20.82
N ILE A 50 -16.44 -4.46 -20.18
CA ILE A 50 -15.61 -5.11 -19.16
C ILE A 50 -16.46 -5.47 -17.94
N THR A 51 -17.32 -4.56 -17.51
CA THR A 51 -18.25 -4.79 -16.39
C THR A 51 -19.17 -5.98 -16.67
N ASP A 52 -19.73 -6.07 -17.88
CA ASP A 52 -20.58 -7.20 -18.29
C ASP A 52 -19.81 -8.53 -18.30
N ASN A 53 -18.55 -8.53 -18.75
CA ASN A 53 -17.69 -9.71 -18.73
C ASN A 53 -17.35 -10.14 -17.29
N LEU A 54 -17.07 -9.19 -16.40
CA LEU A 54 -16.89 -9.46 -14.96
C LEU A 54 -18.15 -10.06 -14.33
N ILE A 55 -19.34 -9.54 -14.68
CA ILE A 55 -20.62 -10.07 -14.19
C ILE A 55 -20.82 -11.51 -14.67
N LYS A 56 -20.49 -11.84 -15.92
CA LYS A 56 -20.59 -13.23 -16.42
C LYS A 56 -19.68 -14.21 -15.66
N GLU A 57 -18.52 -13.75 -15.19
CA GLU A 57 -17.61 -14.58 -14.38
C GLU A 57 -18.15 -14.87 -12.96
N THR A 58 -19.13 -14.09 -12.47
CA THR A 58 -19.71 -14.29 -11.12
C THR A 58 -20.34 -15.67 -10.90
N VAL A 59 -20.74 -16.35 -11.98
CA VAL A 59 -21.33 -17.72 -11.93
C VAL A 59 -20.32 -18.73 -11.41
N LYS A 60 -19.01 -18.47 -11.57
CA LYS A 60 -17.92 -19.35 -11.12
C LYS A 60 -17.41 -19.00 -9.71
N LEU A 61 -18.01 -18.02 -9.06
CA LEU A 61 -17.60 -17.52 -7.75
C LEU A 61 -18.52 -18.03 -6.64
N SER A 62 -17.94 -18.14 -5.43
CA SER A 62 -18.71 -18.26 -4.20
C SER A 62 -19.60 -17.03 -4.00
N GLU A 63 -20.61 -17.13 -3.14
CA GLU A 63 -21.51 -16.00 -2.85
C GLU A 63 -20.76 -14.81 -2.22
N LEU A 64 -19.80 -15.09 -1.32
CA LEU A 64 -18.97 -14.07 -0.69
C LEU A 64 -18.01 -13.41 -1.69
N ASP A 65 -17.39 -14.19 -2.59
CA ASP A 65 -16.54 -13.63 -3.66
C ASP A 65 -17.34 -12.78 -4.64
N ARG A 66 -18.58 -13.17 -4.92
CA ARG A 66 -19.51 -12.40 -5.74
C ARG A 66 -19.89 -11.08 -5.06
N ALA A 67 -20.18 -11.12 -3.76
CA ALA A 67 -20.45 -9.93 -2.98
C ALA A 67 -19.25 -8.96 -2.99
N LEU A 68 -18.03 -9.49 -2.83
CA LEU A 68 -16.81 -8.68 -2.91
C LEU A 68 -16.62 -8.07 -4.31
N LEU A 69 -16.82 -8.84 -5.38
CA LEU A 69 -16.74 -8.32 -6.75
C LEU A 69 -17.74 -7.18 -6.98
N PHE A 70 -18.98 -7.27 -6.48
CA PHE A 70 -19.92 -6.16 -6.59
C PHE A 70 -19.43 -4.91 -5.84
N ALA A 71 -18.80 -5.06 -4.67
CA ALA A 71 -18.18 -3.92 -4.01
C ALA A 71 -17.01 -3.34 -4.82
N GLU A 72 -16.16 -4.18 -5.42
CA GLU A 72 -15.04 -3.75 -6.28
C GLU A 72 -15.52 -3.03 -7.55
N LEU A 73 -16.63 -3.48 -8.14
CA LEU A 73 -17.29 -2.80 -9.26
C LEU A 73 -17.86 -1.44 -8.84
N GLY A 74 -18.57 -1.39 -7.71
CA GLY A 74 -19.04 -0.12 -7.15
C GLY A 74 -17.87 0.82 -6.87
N ASP A 75 -16.78 0.31 -6.31
CA ASP A 75 -15.60 1.09 -6.00
C ASP A 75 -15.00 1.73 -7.26
N SER A 76 -14.90 0.95 -8.33
CA SER A 76 -14.36 1.37 -9.63
C SER A 76 -15.22 2.42 -10.31
N TRP A 77 -16.56 2.25 -10.30
CA TRP A 77 -17.50 3.14 -10.98
C TRP A 77 -17.78 4.45 -10.24
N TRP A 78 -17.49 4.55 -8.95
CA TRP A 78 -17.92 5.67 -8.10
C TRP A 78 -17.65 7.08 -8.64
N LYS A 79 -16.45 7.33 -9.18
CA LYS A 79 -16.10 8.66 -9.70
C LYS A 79 -16.76 8.93 -11.06
N ALA A 80 -16.82 7.92 -11.93
CA ALA A 80 -17.38 8.02 -13.27
C ALA A 80 -18.92 8.08 -13.29
N ASP A 81 -19.59 7.25 -12.47
CA ASP A 81 -21.05 7.18 -12.33
C ASP A 81 -21.44 6.73 -10.90
N PRO A 82 -21.65 7.69 -9.97
CA PRO A 82 -22.06 7.39 -8.60
C PRO A 82 -23.35 6.59 -8.49
N ARG A 83 -24.30 6.78 -9.43
CA ARG A 83 -25.59 6.07 -9.39
C ARG A 83 -25.40 4.59 -9.71
N GLN A 84 -24.61 4.29 -10.74
CA GLN A 84 -24.26 2.91 -11.07
C GLN A 84 -23.45 2.27 -9.94
N SER A 85 -22.53 3.02 -9.33
CA SER A 85 -21.78 2.57 -8.17
C SER A 85 -22.67 2.18 -6.98
N ASP A 86 -23.70 2.97 -6.67
CA ASP A 86 -24.63 2.67 -5.58
C ASP A 86 -25.41 1.36 -5.83
N ILE A 87 -25.81 1.09 -7.07
CA ILE A 87 -26.47 -0.18 -7.44
C ILE A 87 -25.57 -1.38 -7.14
N TRP A 88 -24.28 -1.28 -7.46
CA TRP A 88 -23.32 -2.36 -7.19
C TRP A 88 -23.04 -2.53 -5.70
N PHE A 89 -22.91 -1.43 -4.96
CA PHE A 89 -22.77 -1.47 -3.52
C PHE A 89 -23.99 -2.10 -2.82
N GLU A 90 -25.21 -1.77 -3.27
CA GLU A 90 -26.43 -2.36 -2.72
C GLU A 90 -26.45 -3.88 -2.95
N LYS A 91 -26.18 -4.34 -4.18
CA LYS A 91 -26.07 -5.78 -4.50
C LYS A 91 -25.02 -6.50 -3.64
N SER A 92 -23.88 -5.86 -3.39
CA SER A 92 -22.82 -6.40 -2.54
C SER A 92 -23.29 -6.62 -1.10
N VAL A 93 -23.89 -5.59 -0.49
CA VAL A 93 -24.33 -5.67 0.91
C VAL A 93 -25.53 -6.59 1.05
N ASP A 94 -26.46 -6.61 0.10
CA ASP A 94 -27.60 -7.54 0.14
C ASP A 94 -27.16 -9.00 0.07
N ALA A 95 -26.14 -9.32 -0.74
CA ALA A 95 -25.57 -10.67 -0.78
C ALA A 95 -24.95 -11.08 0.57
N ILE A 96 -24.20 -10.17 1.22
CA ILE A 96 -23.66 -10.42 2.56
C ILE A 96 -24.77 -10.65 3.60
N PHE A 97 -25.84 -9.86 3.54
CA PHE A 97 -26.95 -9.98 4.47
C PHE A 97 -27.70 -11.30 4.30
N PHE A 98 -27.96 -11.69 3.06
CA PHE A 98 -28.58 -12.98 2.75
C PHE A 98 -27.73 -14.15 3.27
N PHE A 99 -26.42 -14.12 3.01
CA PHE A 99 -25.50 -15.14 3.53
C PHE A 99 -25.46 -15.16 5.07
N SER A 100 -25.51 -14.00 5.72
CA SER A 100 -25.46 -13.91 7.18
C SER A 100 -26.71 -14.46 7.89
N SER A 101 -27.84 -14.57 7.18
CA SER A 101 -29.07 -15.17 7.70
C SER A 101 -29.10 -16.69 7.60
N ASP A 102 -28.23 -17.30 6.80
CA ASP A 102 -28.06 -18.74 6.76
C ASP A 102 -27.18 -19.15 7.96
N ASP A 103 -27.80 -19.69 9.02
CA ASP A 103 -27.17 -20.09 10.30
C ASP A 103 -26.21 -21.29 10.16
N THR A 104 -25.21 -21.17 9.27
CA THR A 104 -24.13 -22.15 9.12
C THR A 104 -22.89 -21.64 9.85
N GLU A 105 -22.45 -22.37 10.89
CA GLU A 105 -21.21 -22.04 11.61
C GLU A 105 -19.97 -22.13 10.69
N SER A 106 -20.04 -23.00 9.68
CA SER A 106 -19.03 -23.11 8.62
C SER A 106 -19.12 -21.91 7.68
N GLY A 107 -18.12 -21.02 7.69
CA GLY A 107 -18.02 -19.86 6.79
C GLY A 107 -18.15 -18.50 7.47
N LEU A 108 -18.38 -18.45 8.79
CA LEU A 108 -18.45 -17.20 9.54
C LEU A 108 -17.16 -16.36 9.44
N SER A 109 -15.99 -17.00 9.47
CA SER A 109 -14.71 -16.28 9.34
C SER A 109 -14.57 -15.63 7.96
N ASP A 110 -14.95 -16.33 6.88
CA ASP A 110 -14.94 -15.80 5.52
C ASP A 110 -15.97 -14.68 5.35
N LEU A 111 -17.15 -14.81 5.97
CA LEU A 111 -18.17 -13.77 6.02
C LEU A 111 -17.64 -12.50 6.68
N PHE A 112 -17.00 -12.62 7.86
CA PHE A 112 -16.39 -11.48 8.53
C PHE A 112 -15.25 -10.89 7.70
N GLN A 113 -14.36 -11.71 7.15
CA GLN A 113 -13.27 -11.24 6.29
C GLN A 113 -13.79 -10.46 5.08
N THR A 114 -14.82 -10.97 4.42
CA THR A 114 -15.44 -10.34 3.26
C THR A 114 -16.16 -9.05 3.64
N SER A 115 -16.90 -9.05 4.75
CA SER A 115 -17.57 -7.86 5.29
C SER A 115 -16.57 -6.75 5.64
N ARG A 116 -15.43 -7.09 6.24
CA ARG A 116 -14.33 -6.15 6.52
C ARG A 116 -13.79 -5.52 5.23
N LYS A 117 -13.55 -6.32 4.19
CA LYS A 117 -13.09 -5.83 2.87
C LYS A 117 -14.12 -4.90 2.22
N ILE A 118 -15.40 -5.28 2.22
CA ILE A 118 -16.48 -4.48 1.63
C ILE A 118 -16.65 -3.15 2.39
N LEU A 119 -16.59 -3.16 3.73
CA LEU A 119 -16.71 -1.94 4.53
C LEU A 119 -15.63 -0.91 4.19
N ARG A 120 -14.39 -1.35 3.91
CA ARG A 120 -13.31 -0.45 3.47
C ARG A 120 -13.63 0.25 2.14
N LEU A 121 -14.31 -0.42 1.22
CA LEU A 121 -14.66 0.13 -0.10
C LEU A 121 -15.87 1.09 -0.01
N ILE A 122 -16.89 0.72 0.78
CA ILE A 122 -18.17 1.44 0.84
C ILE A 122 -18.17 2.56 1.88
N GLY A 123 -17.34 2.44 2.93
CA GLY A 123 -17.45 3.21 4.17
C GLY A 123 -17.63 4.71 3.98
N SER A 124 -16.76 5.35 3.20
CA SER A 124 -16.81 6.81 2.96
C SER A 124 -17.83 7.25 1.90
N ARG A 125 -18.49 6.31 1.22
CA ARG A 125 -19.31 6.57 0.02
C ARG A 125 -20.79 6.42 0.31
N ASN A 126 -21.19 5.36 1.02
CA ASN A 126 -22.59 5.08 1.32
C ASN A 126 -22.80 4.74 2.80
N ARG A 127 -23.21 5.76 3.57
CA ARG A 127 -23.44 5.67 5.02
C ARG A 127 -24.45 4.59 5.41
N LYS A 128 -25.53 4.44 4.65
CA LYS A 128 -26.62 3.50 4.97
C LYS A 128 -26.13 2.06 4.85
N LEU A 129 -25.45 1.74 3.75
CA LEU A 129 -24.88 0.42 3.49
C LEU A 129 -23.71 0.11 4.44
N ALA A 130 -22.84 1.08 4.74
CA ALA A 130 -21.77 0.90 5.71
C ALA A 130 -22.30 0.56 7.12
N SER A 131 -23.39 1.22 7.56
CA SER A 131 -24.00 0.96 8.87
C SER A 131 -24.56 -0.45 9.00
N ARG A 132 -25.09 -0.99 7.89
CA ARG A 132 -25.53 -2.38 7.81
C ARG A 132 -24.37 -3.35 8.06
N LEU A 133 -23.23 -3.15 7.39
CA LEU A 133 -22.02 -3.98 7.59
C LEU A 133 -21.42 -3.85 9.00
N VAL A 134 -21.43 -2.65 9.57
CA VAL A 134 -21.01 -2.43 10.97
C VAL A 134 -21.82 -3.32 11.93
N GLY A 135 -23.14 -3.43 11.71
CA GLY A 135 -23.99 -4.29 12.52
C GLY A 135 -23.59 -5.77 12.48
N ILE A 136 -23.10 -6.26 11.34
CA ILE A 136 -22.58 -7.62 11.20
C ILE A 136 -21.25 -7.75 11.96
N LEU A 137 -20.31 -6.82 11.77
CA LEU A 137 -18.97 -6.89 12.37
C LEU A 137 -18.98 -6.72 13.89
N SER A 138 -20.00 -6.05 14.44
CA SER A 138 -20.16 -5.83 15.88
C SER A 138 -21.02 -6.89 16.58
N ASP A 139 -21.53 -7.90 15.88
CA ASP A 139 -22.27 -8.98 16.53
C ASP A 139 -21.30 -9.86 17.34
N MET A 140 -21.36 -9.74 18.66
CA MET A 140 -20.47 -10.42 19.61
C MET A 140 -20.83 -11.88 19.87
N LYS A 141 -21.97 -12.37 19.35
CA LYS A 141 -22.46 -13.72 19.67
C LYS A 141 -21.80 -14.82 18.83
N LYS A 142 -21.21 -14.46 17.69
CA LYS A 142 -20.74 -15.40 16.66
C LYS A 142 -19.20 -15.47 16.41
N PRO A 143 -18.34 -14.47 16.75
CA PRO A 143 -16.95 -14.46 16.29
C PRO A 143 -15.96 -15.17 17.23
N SER A 144 -14.93 -15.79 16.63
CA SER A 144 -13.70 -16.22 17.33
C SER A 144 -12.95 -15.01 17.93
N GLU A 145 -12.07 -15.22 18.91
CA GLU A 145 -11.24 -14.11 19.46
C GLU A 145 -10.38 -13.44 18.37
N SER A 146 -9.84 -14.22 17.43
CA SER A 146 -9.09 -13.66 16.28
C SER A 146 -9.97 -12.79 15.39
N ASP A 147 -11.22 -13.18 15.17
CA ASP A 147 -12.17 -12.39 14.38
C ASP A 147 -12.63 -11.13 15.11
N LYS A 148 -12.75 -11.16 16.44
CA LYS A 148 -13.06 -9.98 17.25
C LYS A 148 -12.02 -8.88 17.06
N ASP A 149 -10.74 -9.21 17.19
CA ASP A 149 -9.66 -8.23 17.00
C ASP A 149 -9.61 -7.72 15.56
N ALA A 150 -9.78 -8.61 14.57
CA ALA A 150 -9.82 -8.21 13.16
C ALA A 150 -11.04 -7.32 12.83
N ASN A 151 -12.21 -7.60 13.41
CA ASN A 151 -13.42 -6.78 13.28
C ASN A 151 -13.22 -5.42 13.95
N ALA A 152 -12.66 -5.38 15.15
CA ALA A 152 -12.32 -4.14 15.84
C ALA A 152 -11.37 -3.27 15.01
N ASN A 153 -10.33 -3.86 14.40
CA ASN A 153 -9.43 -3.13 13.50
C ASN A 153 -10.16 -2.56 12.29
N ALA A 154 -11.05 -3.33 11.64
CA ALA A 154 -11.83 -2.84 10.51
C ALA A 154 -12.79 -1.69 10.88
N LEU A 155 -13.35 -1.71 12.10
CA LEU A 155 -14.16 -0.60 12.62
C LEU A 155 -13.31 0.66 12.85
N VAL A 156 -12.07 0.52 13.33
CA VAL A 156 -11.12 1.64 13.47
C VAL A 156 -10.72 2.20 12.10
N GLU A 157 -10.43 1.34 11.12
CA GLU A 157 -10.13 1.79 9.74
C GLU A 157 -11.31 2.53 9.12
N TYR A 158 -12.53 2.03 9.31
CA TYR A 158 -13.72 2.74 8.89
C TYR A 158 -13.88 4.10 9.58
N ALA A 159 -13.64 4.17 10.89
CA ALA A 159 -13.64 5.42 11.64
C ALA A 159 -12.64 6.44 11.03
N LEU A 160 -11.41 5.99 10.74
CA LEU A 160 -10.38 6.81 10.10
C LEU A 160 -10.81 7.36 8.74
N LEU A 161 -11.59 6.61 7.95
CA LEU A 161 -12.09 7.06 6.64
C LEU A 161 -13.10 8.22 6.76
N ILE A 162 -13.83 8.32 7.88
CA ILE A 162 -14.89 9.31 8.07
C ILE A 162 -14.54 10.41 9.07
N VAL A 163 -13.39 10.33 9.76
CA VAL A 163 -13.02 11.23 10.88
C VAL A 163 -13.02 12.71 10.51
N LYS A 164 -12.65 13.05 9.27
CA LYS A 164 -12.62 14.44 8.80
C LYS A 164 -14.01 15.01 8.58
N GLN A 165 -14.95 14.20 8.09
CA GLN A 165 -16.31 14.62 7.75
C GLN A 165 -17.29 14.44 8.93
N GLU A 166 -17.12 13.38 9.73
CA GLU A 166 -18.01 12.97 10.81
C GLU A 166 -17.22 12.56 12.09
N PRO A 167 -16.49 13.47 12.75
CA PRO A 167 -15.60 13.12 13.87
C PRO A 167 -16.33 12.50 15.07
N THR A 168 -17.57 12.93 15.37
CA THR A 168 -18.39 12.32 16.43
C THR A 168 -18.75 10.87 16.11
N ARG A 169 -19.09 10.57 14.85
CA ARG A 169 -19.40 9.21 14.42
C ARG A 169 -18.15 8.34 14.40
N SER A 170 -17.00 8.93 14.04
CA SER A 170 -15.70 8.28 14.14
C SER A 170 -15.36 7.88 15.58
N LEU A 171 -15.64 8.73 16.57
CA LEU A 171 -15.52 8.36 17.99
C LEU A 171 -16.40 7.14 18.32
N GLN A 172 -17.68 7.17 17.94
CA GLN A 172 -18.61 6.06 18.19
C GLN A 172 -18.11 4.73 17.60
N MET A 173 -17.51 4.76 16.40
CA MET A 173 -16.92 3.56 15.80
C MET A 173 -15.67 3.09 16.56
N GLY A 174 -14.85 4.01 17.08
CA GLY A 174 -13.71 3.67 17.95
C GLY A 174 -14.13 3.05 19.28
N GLU A 175 -15.17 3.58 19.92
CA GLU A 175 -15.76 3.01 21.13
C GLU A 175 -16.38 1.64 20.87
N LEU A 176 -17.10 1.49 19.74
CA LEU A 176 -17.63 0.22 19.30
C LEU A 176 -16.49 -0.81 19.07
N ALA A 177 -15.40 -0.40 18.42
CA ALA A 177 -14.24 -1.26 18.22
C ALA A 177 -13.64 -1.78 19.54
N LEU A 178 -13.52 -0.91 20.56
CA LEU A 178 -13.06 -1.28 21.90
C LEU A 178 -14.02 -2.25 22.63
N SER A 179 -15.31 -2.18 22.31
CA SER A 179 -16.29 -3.14 22.84
C SER A 179 -16.18 -4.50 22.14
N VAL A 180 -15.80 -4.51 20.87
CA VAL A 180 -15.66 -5.73 20.05
C VAL A 180 -14.35 -6.48 20.36
N GLY A 181 -13.22 -5.78 20.44
CA GLY A 181 -11.91 -6.40 20.62
C GLY A 181 -10.83 -5.39 21.05
N LEU A 182 -9.57 -5.72 20.79
CA LEU A 182 -8.40 -4.90 21.11
C LEU A 182 -7.72 -4.40 19.82
N PRO A 183 -8.26 -3.33 19.20
CA PRO A 183 -7.76 -2.85 17.91
C PRO A 183 -6.33 -2.28 18.03
N ARG A 184 -5.41 -2.81 17.22
CA ARG A 184 -3.99 -2.41 17.22
C ARG A 184 -3.78 -1.01 16.64
N GLU A 185 -4.63 -0.59 15.70
CA GLU A 185 -4.49 0.70 15.01
C GLU A 185 -5.25 1.85 15.69
N LEU A 186 -5.78 1.63 16.91
CA LEU A 186 -6.59 2.62 17.61
C LEU A 186 -5.84 3.94 17.87
N TYR A 187 -4.53 3.87 18.10
CA TYR A 187 -3.69 5.05 18.31
C TYR A 187 -3.76 6.03 17.13
N ARG A 188 -3.86 5.54 15.89
CA ARG A 188 -4.02 6.39 14.70
C ARG A 188 -5.33 7.16 14.75
N LEU A 189 -6.40 6.51 15.19
CA LEU A 189 -7.70 7.14 15.34
C LEU A 189 -7.68 8.20 16.45
N VAL A 190 -7.00 7.94 17.57
CA VAL A 190 -6.77 8.96 18.61
C VAL A 190 -6.06 10.18 18.04
N TRP A 191 -4.99 9.99 17.25
CA TRP A 191 -4.26 11.11 16.65
C TRP A 191 -5.07 11.89 15.61
N GLU A 192 -5.79 11.20 14.73
CA GLU A 192 -6.65 11.87 13.73
C GLU A 192 -7.85 12.56 14.40
N LEU A 193 -8.44 11.98 15.45
CA LEU A 193 -9.41 12.69 16.26
C LEU A 193 -8.77 13.90 16.93
N ASN A 194 -7.52 13.83 17.41
CA ASN A 194 -6.89 14.96 18.08
C ASN A 194 -6.65 16.11 17.10
N ARG A 195 -6.28 15.78 15.85
CA ARG A 195 -6.15 16.75 14.75
C ARG A 195 -7.45 17.49 14.46
N ASN A 196 -8.59 16.79 14.46
CA ASN A 196 -9.88 17.34 14.04
C ASN A 196 -10.71 17.89 15.20
N ASN A 197 -10.64 17.26 16.37
CA ASN A 197 -11.34 17.60 17.61
C ASN A 197 -10.66 16.96 18.85
N PRO A 198 -9.77 17.70 19.55
CA PRO A 198 -9.02 17.21 20.71
C PRO A 198 -9.88 16.59 21.82
N LYS A 199 -11.09 17.12 22.05
CA LYS A 199 -11.98 16.60 23.11
C LYS A 199 -12.41 15.17 22.81
N LEU A 200 -12.70 14.84 21.55
CA LEU A 200 -13.11 13.49 21.17
C LEU A 200 -11.94 12.49 21.25
N ALA A 201 -10.72 12.94 20.95
CA ALA A 201 -9.53 12.12 21.12
C ALA A 201 -9.30 11.73 22.58
N ILE A 202 -9.45 12.69 23.49
CA ILE A 202 -9.34 12.45 24.94
C ILE A 202 -10.40 11.43 25.40
N LEU A 203 -11.64 11.54 24.92
CA LEU A 203 -12.69 10.57 25.23
C LEU A 203 -12.31 9.15 24.78
N LEU A 204 -11.89 9.00 23.52
CA LEU A 204 -11.48 7.69 22.99
C LEU A 204 -10.27 7.13 23.73
N PHE A 205 -9.26 7.96 23.99
CA PHE A 205 -8.06 7.57 24.72
C PHE A 205 -8.40 7.07 26.13
N ASN A 206 -9.27 7.78 26.85
CA ASN A 206 -9.68 7.37 28.20
C ASN A 206 -10.48 6.05 28.17
N ALA A 207 -11.32 5.84 27.16
CA ALA A 207 -12.01 4.56 26.96
C ALA A 207 -11.00 3.42 26.69
N ALA A 208 -9.98 3.66 25.86
CA ALA A 208 -8.91 2.71 25.59
C ALA A 208 -8.09 2.39 26.84
N LEU A 209 -7.74 3.41 27.63
CA LEU A 209 -6.99 3.26 28.88
C LEU A 209 -7.78 2.46 29.92
N ALA A 210 -9.09 2.72 30.04
CA ALA A 210 -9.97 1.94 30.91
C ALA A 210 -10.05 0.47 30.48
N LYS A 211 -10.15 0.19 29.18
CA LYS A 211 -10.10 -1.17 28.64
C LYS A 211 -8.75 -1.84 28.93
N ALA A 212 -7.64 -1.13 28.73
CA ALA A 212 -6.28 -1.64 28.96
C ALA A 212 -6.03 -1.99 30.44
N ARG A 213 -6.59 -1.23 31.39
CA ARG A 213 -6.55 -1.55 32.82
C ARG A 213 -7.26 -2.87 33.16
N ASN A 214 -8.38 -3.14 32.51
CA ASN A 214 -9.17 -4.35 32.77
C ASN A 214 -8.64 -5.59 32.02
N HIS A 215 -8.01 -5.37 30.86
CA HIS A 215 -7.47 -6.41 29.99
C HIS A 215 -6.07 -6.04 29.51
N PRO A 216 -5.07 -6.02 30.40
CA PRO A 216 -3.72 -5.66 30.01
C PRO A 216 -3.09 -6.76 29.13
N SER A 217 -2.45 -6.35 28.06
CA SER A 217 -1.74 -7.20 27.11
C SER A 217 -0.62 -6.36 26.48
N TYR A 218 0.40 -7.02 25.90
CA TYR A 218 1.44 -6.30 25.15
C TYR A 218 0.86 -5.35 24.10
N ASN A 219 -0.18 -5.79 23.36
CA ASN A 219 -0.83 -4.97 22.33
C ASN A 219 -1.52 -3.74 22.92
N THR A 220 -2.27 -3.88 24.03
CA THR A 220 -2.95 -2.74 24.67
C THR A 220 -1.95 -1.77 25.29
N LEU A 221 -0.86 -2.28 25.88
CA LEU A 221 0.26 -1.45 26.35
C LEU A 221 0.87 -0.65 25.20
N GLN A 222 1.17 -1.29 24.07
CA GLN A 222 1.73 -0.62 22.91
C GLN A 222 0.78 0.46 22.35
N VAL A 223 -0.52 0.17 22.23
CA VAL A 223 -1.53 1.14 21.79
C VAL A 223 -1.57 2.36 22.70
N ILE A 224 -1.58 2.17 24.03
CA ILE A 224 -1.58 3.28 24.99
C ILE A 224 -0.28 4.09 24.93
N GLN A 225 0.87 3.41 24.83
CA GLN A 225 2.17 4.07 24.71
C GLN A 225 2.21 4.97 23.48
N ILE A 226 1.92 4.41 22.31
CA ILE A 226 1.98 5.14 21.04
C ILE A 226 0.94 6.26 21.02
N SER A 227 -0.26 6.05 21.55
CA SER A 227 -1.29 7.10 21.62
C SER A 227 -0.84 8.30 22.45
N ALA A 228 -0.23 8.08 23.61
CA ALA A 228 0.16 9.13 24.54
C ALA A 228 1.56 9.73 24.27
N PHE A 229 2.47 8.93 23.71
CA PHE A 229 3.89 9.27 23.49
C PHE A 229 4.34 8.93 22.06
N PRO A 230 3.69 9.51 21.03
CA PRO A 230 4.03 9.25 19.63
C PRO A 230 5.49 9.60 19.28
N GLU A 231 6.11 10.52 20.03
CA GLU A 231 7.49 10.96 19.84
C GLU A 231 8.54 9.85 20.02
N ILE A 232 8.16 8.70 20.59
CA ILE A 232 9.04 7.52 20.69
C ILE A 232 9.25 6.87 19.33
N LEU A 233 8.29 7.00 18.42
CA LEU A 233 8.40 6.48 17.06
C LEU A 233 9.13 7.45 16.13
N ASP A 234 8.92 8.76 16.33
CA ASP A 234 9.51 9.82 15.52
C ASP A 234 9.75 11.06 16.38
N SER A 235 11.02 11.44 16.55
CA SER A 235 11.39 12.63 17.33
C SER A 235 10.82 13.93 16.77
N ASN A 236 10.41 13.96 15.50
CA ASN A 236 9.82 15.11 14.82
C ASN A 236 8.28 15.05 14.79
N PHE A 237 7.65 14.22 15.63
CA PHE A 237 6.20 14.09 15.64
C PHE A 237 5.50 15.44 15.88
N PRO A 238 4.45 15.80 15.12
CA PRO A 238 3.81 17.11 15.23
C PRO A 238 3.24 17.38 16.63
N ALA A 239 3.73 18.44 17.28
CA ALA A 239 3.34 18.78 18.66
C ALA A 239 1.83 18.98 18.86
N ASN A 240 1.12 19.42 17.82
CA ASN A 240 -0.34 19.61 17.85
C ASN A 240 -1.16 18.30 17.85
N LEU A 241 -0.52 17.15 17.63
CA LEU A 241 -1.15 15.82 17.66
C LEU A 241 -0.88 15.08 18.97
N ILE A 242 0.02 15.60 19.80
CA ILE A 242 0.34 15.04 21.11
C ILE A 242 -0.82 15.31 22.07
N LEU A 243 -1.19 14.31 22.87
CA LEU A 243 -2.22 14.44 23.90
C LEU A 243 -1.78 15.39 25.04
N GLY A 244 -2.76 15.90 25.78
CA GLY A 244 -2.52 16.78 26.91
C GLY A 244 -1.69 16.12 28.02
N GLN A 245 -1.14 16.96 28.91
CA GLN A 245 -0.34 16.49 30.04
C GLN A 245 -1.12 15.54 30.96
N GLY A 246 -2.43 15.76 31.13
CA GLY A 246 -3.29 14.91 31.97
C GLY A 246 -3.35 13.47 31.47
N GLU A 247 -3.57 13.28 30.17
CA GLU A 247 -3.65 11.97 29.53
C GLU A 247 -2.29 11.24 29.55
N ARG A 248 -1.19 11.98 29.35
CA ARG A 248 0.17 11.45 29.43
C ARG A 248 0.51 10.97 30.84
N VAL A 249 0.17 11.76 31.86
CA VAL A 249 0.33 11.34 33.26
C VAL A 249 -0.52 10.11 33.57
N ALA A 250 -1.76 10.05 33.07
CA ALA A 250 -2.63 8.89 33.26
C ALA A 250 -2.06 7.61 32.62
N ALA A 251 -1.46 7.71 31.42
CA ALA A 251 -0.74 6.61 30.79
C ALA A 251 0.47 6.16 31.61
N LEU A 252 1.33 7.09 32.05
CA LEU A 252 2.51 6.74 32.84
C LEU A 252 2.14 6.05 34.16
N SER A 253 1.11 6.54 34.85
CA SER A 253 0.60 5.88 36.06
C SER A 253 0.13 4.46 35.77
N PHE A 254 -0.58 4.23 34.65
CA PHE A 254 -0.97 2.89 34.23
C PHE A 254 0.24 1.99 33.94
N PHE A 255 1.27 2.47 33.24
CA PHE A 255 2.49 1.69 33.00
C PHE A 255 3.25 1.38 34.29
N ALA A 256 3.31 2.33 35.23
CA ALA A 256 3.93 2.10 36.54
C ALA A 256 3.20 1.01 37.33
N GLU A 257 1.88 1.12 37.45
CA GLU A 257 1.04 0.12 38.11
C GLU A 257 1.22 -1.25 37.47
N PHE A 258 1.18 -1.33 36.13
CA PHE A 258 1.33 -2.57 35.39
C PHE A 258 2.70 -3.24 35.63
N ILE A 259 3.81 -2.52 35.44
CA ILE A 259 5.14 -3.14 35.51
C ILE A 259 5.50 -3.56 36.94
N ILE A 260 5.05 -2.82 37.96
CA ILE A 260 5.23 -3.18 39.36
C ILE A 260 4.48 -4.48 39.68
N GLN A 261 3.24 -4.64 39.18
CA GLN A 261 2.47 -5.87 39.34
C GLN A 261 3.09 -7.04 38.55
N ALA A 262 3.59 -6.78 37.34
CA ALA A 262 4.25 -7.78 36.51
C ALA A 262 5.53 -8.32 37.19
N GLN A 263 6.33 -7.44 37.80
CA GLN A 263 7.51 -7.84 38.59
C GLN A 263 7.13 -8.77 39.75
N VAL A 264 6.12 -8.42 40.54
CA VAL A 264 5.65 -9.26 41.66
C VAL A 264 5.16 -10.62 41.15
N SER A 265 4.57 -10.66 39.95
CA SER A 265 4.11 -11.90 39.33
C SER A 265 5.25 -12.77 38.81
N LEU A 266 6.31 -12.17 38.23
CA LEU A 266 7.54 -12.88 37.86
C LEU A 266 8.15 -13.60 39.08
N GLU A 267 8.24 -12.91 40.22
CA GLU A 267 8.77 -13.47 41.47
C GLU A 267 7.92 -14.64 42.02
N ARG A 268 6.61 -14.66 41.74
CA ARG A 268 5.67 -15.66 42.28
C ARG A 268 5.34 -16.80 41.33
N GLN A 269 5.34 -16.55 40.02
CA GLN A 269 4.75 -17.42 39.00
C GLN A 269 5.70 -17.73 37.83
N ASN A 270 6.94 -17.22 37.85
CA ASN A 270 7.93 -17.42 36.79
C ASN A 270 7.43 -16.99 35.39
N THR A 271 6.59 -15.95 35.33
CA THR A 271 6.09 -15.36 34.09
C THR A 271 7.11 -14.39 33.49
N LYS A 272 7.27 -14.36 32.16
CA LYS A 272 8.16 -13.41 31.49
C LYS A 272 7.50 -12.03 31.39
N CYS A 273 8.23 -10.97 31.73
CA CYS A 273 7.80 -9.56 31.60
C CYS A 273 8.78 -8.70 30.80
N SER A 274 9.72 -9.31 30.07
CA SER A 274 10.81 -8.61 29.38
C SER A 274 10.31 -7.72 28.23
N ASN A 275 9.25 -8.14 27.53
CA ASN A 275 8.71 -7.41 26.38
C ASN A 275 8.00 -6.14 26.84
N GLU A 276 7.17 -6.27 27.88
CA GLU A 276 6.46 -5.16 28.51
C GLU A 276 7.44 -4.19 29.19
N ALA A 277 8.48 -4.72 29.85
CA ALA A 277 9.54 -3.89 30.42
C ALA A 277 10.29 -3.07 29.37
N SER A 278 10.50 -3.63 28.17
CA SER A 278 11.14 -2.90 27.06
C SER A 278 10.27 -1.73 26.58
N LEU A 279 8.94 -1.88 26.55
CA LEU A 279 8.03 -0.77 26.26
C LEU A 279 8.14 0.31 27.34
N VAL A 280 8.13 -0.08 28.62
CA VAL A 280 8.20 0.87 29.74
C VAL A 280 9.55 1.58 29.82
N ASP A 281 10.66 0.90 29.51
CA ASP A 281 12.02 1.51 29.51
C ASP A 281 12.14 2.64 28.49
N ALA A 282 11.47 2.52 27.33
CA ALA A 282 11.42 3.60 26.34
C ALA A 282 10.78 4.89 26.89
N LEU A 283 10.01 4.81 27.98
CA LEU A 283 9.36 5.93 28.67
C LEU A 283 10.17 6.50 29.84
N LYS A 284 11.39 6.02 30.12
CA LYS A 284 12.16 6.43 31.31
C LYS A 284 12.30 7.95 31.49
N ASN A 285 12.58 8.66 30.40
CA ASN A 285 12.73 10.12 30.42
C ASN A 285 11.39 10.82 30.74
N GLN A 286 10.27 10.24 30.29
CA GLN A 286 8.94 10.74 30.57
C GLN A 286 8.56 10.53 32.04
N PHE A 287 8.92 9.39 32.63
CA PHE A 287 8.77 9.16 34.08
C PHE A 287 9.55 10.17 34.90
N THR A 288 10.82 10.42 34.58
CA THR A 288 11.62 11.43 35.30
C THR A 288 11.03 12.82 35.20
N ALA A 289 10.52 13.20 34.01
CA ALA A 289 9.96 14.52 33.78
C ALA A 289 8.57 14.73 34.41
N MET A 290 7.69 13.72 34.36
CA MET A 290 6.25 13.88 34.69
C MET A 290 5.82 13.17 35.98
N LEU A 291 6.51 12.10 36.38
CA LEU A 291 6.25 11.32 37.60
C LEU A 291 7.55 11.02 38.37
N PRO A 292 8.32 12.05 38.80
CA PRO A 292 9.66 11.86 39.36
C PRO A 292 9.69 10.99 40.62
N THR A 293 8.61 11.00 41.42
CA THR A 293 8.49 10.17 42.63
C THR A 293 8.35 8.68 42.32
N GLN A 294 7.86 8.30 41.14
CA GLN A 294 7.69 6.90 40.72
C GLN A 294 8.85 6.40 39.86
N ALA A 295 9.60 7.30 39.22
CA ALA A 295 10.64 6.95 38.25
C ALA A 295 11.65 5.92 38.77
N GLY A 296 12.16 6.09 39.99
CA GLY A 296 13.11 5.14 40.59
C GLY A 296 12.53 3.76 40.88
N ILE A 297 11.24 3.69 41.24
CA ILE A 297 10.53 2.43 41.51
C ILE A 297 10.29 1.69 40.19
N VAL A 298 9.80 2.42 39.17
CA VAL A 298 9.56 1.87 37.83
C VAL A 298 10.84 1.35 37.20
N GLN A 299 11.94 2.10 37.24
CA GLN A 299 13.21 1.65 36.67
C GLN A 299 13.73 0.37 37.35
N ARG A 300 13.53 0.23 38.67
CA ARG A 300 13.89 -1.00 39.36
C ARG A 300 13.07 -2.20 38.85
N ALA A 301 11.75 -2.04 38.70
CA ALA A 301 10.88 -3.08 38.19
C ALA A 301 11.25 -3.49 36.75
N VAL A 302 11.52 -2.50 35.89
CA VAL A 302 12.02 -2.71 34.52
C VAL A 302 13.31 -3.52 34.53
N ASN A 303 14.31 -3.12 35.32
CA ASN A 303 15.61 -3.81 35.37
C ASN A 303 15.48 -5.27 35.83
N ILE A 304 14.57 -5.56 36.77
CA ILE A 304 14.29 -6.93 37.22
C ILE A 304 13.63 -7.75 36.11
N CYS A 305 12.69 -7.16 35.37
CA CYS A 305 12.06 -7.85 34.24
C CYS A 305 13.03 -8.08 33.05
N LEU A 306 14.06 -7.24 32.89
CA LEU A 306 15.05 -7.34 31.82
C LEU A 306 16.25 -8.24 32.19
N SER A 307 16.55 -8.46 33.47
CA SER A 307 17.72 -9.24 33.91
C SER A 307 17.65 -10.74 33.57
N GLY A 308 16.49 -11.22 33.11
CA GLY A 308 16.27 -12.59 32.59
C GLY A 308 16.43 -12.76 31.07
N GLN A 309 16.94 -11.77 30.33
CA GLN A 309 17.10 -11.88 28.87
C GLN A 309 18.25 -12.80 28.43
N SER A 310 18.03 -13.54 27.33
CA SER A 310 19.06 -14.38 26.70
C SER A 310 20.14 -13.56 25.99
N LEU A 311 21.36 -14.11 25.85
CA LEU A 311 22.49 -13.50 25.13
C LEU A 311 22.13 -13.04 23.69
N GLN A 312 21.22 -13.76 23.01
CA GLN A 312 20.72 -13.40 21.69
C GLN A 312 19.90 -12.09 21.66
N GLN A 313 19.19 -11.75 22.73
CA GLN A 313 18.43 -10.49 22.81
C GLN A 313 19.34 -9.30 23.11
N GLN A 314 20.40 -9.51 23.89
CA GLN A 314 21.42 -8.49 24.15
C GLN A 314 22.24 -8.17 22.90
N SER A 315 22.57 -9.18 22.08
CA SER A 315 23.29 -8.97 20.82
C SER A 315 22.43 -8.31 19.74
N LEU A 316 21.12 -8.60 19.67
CA LEU A 316 20.20 -7.89 18.78
C LEU A 316 20.11 -6.40 19.12
N GLN A 317 20.13 -6.05 20.40
CA GLN A 317 20.23 -4.66 20.84
C GLN A 317 21.59 -4.01 20.50
N ALA A 318 22.68 -4.78 20.45
CA ALA A 318 24.00 -4.28 20.01
C ALA A 318 24.01 -3.99 18.50
N THR A 319 23.37 -4.81 17.67
CA THR A 319 23.17 -4.55 16.22
C THR A 319 22.39 -3.26 15.97
N ILE A 320 21.43 -2.92 16.84
CA ILE A 320 20.65 -1.68 16.77
C ILE A 320 21.50 -0.45 17.19
N LYS A 321 22.53 -0.64 18.03
CA LYS A 321 23.39 0.44 18.53
C LYS A 321 24.60 0.75 17.64
N ALA A 322 25.10 -0.23 16.89
CA ALA A 322 26.18 0.00 15.93
C ALA A 322 25.72 0.96 14.82
N SER A 323 26.53 1.98 14.55
CA SER A 323 26.10 3.14 13.73
C SER A 323 26.83 3.25 12.40
N THR A 324 27.89 2.46 12.18
CA THR A 324 28.70 2.51 10.96
C THR A 324 28.89 1.12 10.34
N VAL A 325 29.17 1.10 9.03
CA VAL A 325 29.44 -0.14 8.29
C VAL A 325 30.68 -0.83 8.86
N GLU A 326 31.72 -0.07 9.16
CA GLU A 326 33.01 -0.58 9.66
C GLU A 326 32.88 -1.20 11.06
N GLU A 327 32.07 -0.62 11.96
CA GLU A 327 31.76 -1.22 13.27
C GLU A 327 31.06 -2.57 13.12
N LEU A 328 30.09 -2.66 12.21
CA LEU A 328 29.33 -3.90 11.96
C LEU A 328 30.21 -4.99 11.36
N LEU A 329 31.07 -4.66 10.41
CA LEU A 329 32.04 -5.62 9.85
C LEU A 329 33.01 -6.12 10.91
N LYS A 330 33.52 -5.22 11.77
CA LYS A 330 34.38 -5.60 12.89
C LYS A 330 33.66 -6.55 13.85
N LEU A 331 32.40 -6.26 14.21
CA LEU A 331 31.60 -7.14 15.06
C LEU A 331 31.35 -8.51 14.41
N ALA A 332 31.17 -8.55 13.09
CA ALA A 332 31.05 -9.79 12.33
C ALA A 332 32.33 -10.63 12.38
N ASP A 333 33.50 -9.99 12.26
CA ASP A 333 34.81 -10.64 12.33
C ASP A 333 35.17 -11.13 13.74
N GLU A 334 34.58 -10.54 14.78
CA GLU A 334 34.70 -11.00 16.17
C GLU A 334 33.83 -12.24 16.47
N GLN A 335 32.91 -12.62 15.56
CA GLN A 335 32.10 -13.83 15.69
C GLN A 335 32.74 -15.03 14.99
N ASN A 336 32.48 -16.24 15.50
CA ASN A 336 32.80 -17.47 14.77
C ASN A 336 32.00 -17.55 13.46
N ASP A 337 32.59 -18.15 12.42
CA ASP A 337 31.97 -18.33 11.09
C ASP A 337 30.61 -19.04 11.14
N GLU A 338 30.39 -19.90 12.15
CA GLU A 338 29.11 -20.60 12.32
C GLU A 338 28.05 -19.82 13.13
N SER A 339 28.37 -18.61 13.58
CA SER A 339 27.50 -17.82 14.46
C SER A 339 26.41 -17.09 13.65
N PRO A 340 25.11 -17.27 13.96
CA PRO A 340 24.03 -16.49 13.35
C PRO A 340 24.18 -14.97 13.54
N LEU A 341 24.95 -14.54 14.54
CA LEU A 341 25.24 -13.13 14.78
C LEU A 341 26.16 -12.55 13.70
N ARG A 342 27.10 -13.35 13.18
CA ARG A 342 27.95 -12.96 12.06
C ARG A 342 27.09 -12.60 10.85
N THR A 343 26.19 -13.51 10.46
CA THR A 343 25.21 -13.29 9.39
C THR A 343 24.40 -12.01 9.60
N ALA A 344 23.87 -11.79 10.81
CA ALA A 344 23.07 -10.60 11.13
C ALA A 344 23.88 -9.29 11.00
N TYR A 345 25.15 -9.29 11.43
CA TYR A 345 26.02 -8.12 11.28
C TYR A 345 26.39 -7.85 9.82
N LEU A 346 26.69 -8.88 9.02
CA LEU A 346 26.97 -8.74 7.59
C LEU A 346 25.77 -8.19 6.82
N TYR A 347 24.57 -8.71 7.08
CA TYR A 347 23.35 -8.18 6.48
C TYR A 347 23.10 -6.71 6.85
N ARG A 348 23.27 -6.34 8.13
CA ARG A 348 23.11 -4.95 8.55
C ARG A 348 24.18 -4.04 7.94
N ALA A 349 25.42 -4.51 7.83
CA ALA A 349 26.52 -3.77 7.19
C ALA A 349 26.25 -3.52 5.70
N ALA A 350 25.79 -4.55 4.98
CA ALA A 350 25.41 -4.43 3.58
C ALA A 350 24.23 -3.46 3.38
N LEU A 351 23.20 -3.55 4.24
CA LEU A 351 22.05 -2.65 4.20
C LEU A 351 22.46 -1.20 4.50
N LEU A 352 23.30 -0.98 5.51
CA LEU A 352 23.77 0.36 5.85
C LEU A 352 24.65 0.94 4.72
N ALA A 353 25.54 0.13 4.13
CA ALA A 353 26.31 0.54 2.95
C ALA A 353 25.41 0.90 1.76
N TYR A 354 24.32 0.16 1.57
CA TYR A 354 23.30 0.47 0.57
C TYR A 354 22.56 1.79 0.87
N GLU A 355 22.14 2.01 2.13
CA GLU A 355 21.50 3.26 2.59
C GLU A 355 22.42 4.48 2.43
N GLU A 356 23.73 4.31 2.66
CA GLU A 356 24.78 5.30 2.41
C GLU A 356 25.15 5.47 0.91
N LYS A 357 24.47 4.76 0.01
CA LYS A 357 24.74 4.74 -1.45
C LYS A 357 26.14 4.22 -1.84
N ARG A 358 26.81 3.50 -0.94
CA ARG A 358 28.08 2.79 -1.19
C ARG A 358 27.81 1.42 -1.84
N PHE A 359 27.12 1.42 -2.99
CA PHE A 359 26.57 0.20 -3.60
C PHE A 359 27.63 -0.87 -3.94
N ALA A 360 28.83 -0.45 -4.38
CA ALA A 360 29.93 -1.38 -4.64
C ALA A 360 30.39 -2.09 -3.35
N LEU A 361 30.44 -1.38 -2.22
CA LEU A 361 30.78 -1.99 -0.93
C LEU A 361 29.69 -2.96 -0.46
N ALA A 362 28.41 -2.59 -0.61
CA ALA A 362 27.31 -3.49 -0.29
C ALA A 362 27.40 -4.80 -1.08
N ILE A 363 27.73 -4.73 -2.38
CA ILE A 363 27.98 -5.90 -3.23
C ILE A 363 29.15 -6.74 -2.71
N VAL A 364 30.28 -6.11 -2.36
CA VAL A 364 31.46 -6.82 -1.84
C VAL A 364 31.15 -7.56 -0.53
N ILE A 365 30.40 -6.94 0.38
CA ILE A 365 29.99 -7.57 1.65
C ILE A 365 29.12 -8.80 1.35
N LEU A 366 28.10 -8.65 0.50
CA LEU A 366 27.15 -9.71 0.17
C LEU A 366 27.80 -10.86 -0.61
N ASP A 367 28.70 -10.56 -1.54
CA ASP A 367 29.42 -11.59 -2.32
C ASP A 367 30.50 -12.29 -1.48
N GLY A 368 30.97 -11.65 -0.40
CA GLY A 368 31.89 -12.22 0.57
C GLY A 368 31.25 -13.18 1.57
N MET A 369 29.92 -13.22 1.65
CA MET A 369 29.18 -14.19 2.48
C MET A 369 29.32 -15.60 1.89
N ASP A 370 29.42 -16.61 2.75
CA ASP A 370 29.39 -18.00 2.33
C ASP A 370 27.96 -18.48 2.01
N GLU A 371 27.82 -19.71 1.50
CA GLU A 371 26.50 -20.24 1.14
C GLU A 371 25.58 -20.44 2.34
N LYS A 372 26.11 -20.74 3.52
CA LYS A 372 25.29 -20.93 4.74
C LYS A 372 24.76 -19.59 5.23
N GLU A 373 25.61 -18.57 5.30
CA GLU A 373 25.25 -17.19 5.66
C GLU A 373 24.20 -16.61 4.69
N LYS A 374 24.31 -16.92 3.39
CA LYS A 374 23.26 -16.58 2.41
C LYS A 374 21.96 -17.33 2.68
N HIS A 375 22.02 -18.64 2.92
CA HIS A 375 20.82 -19.46 3.09
C HIS A 375 19.99 -19.11 4.34
N ASP A 376 20.62 -18.54 5.38
CA ASP A 376 19.90 -18.04 6.57
C ASP A 376 18.79 -17.05 6.20
N ASP A 377 18.98 -16.21 5.18
CA ASP A 377 17.96 -15.34 4.60
C ASP A 377 18.24 -15.06 3.10
N LEU A 378 18.13 -16.11 2.28
CA LEU A 378 18.48 -16.03 0.86
C LEU A 378 17.62 -14.98 0.13
N GLU A 379 16.36 -14.84 0.54
CA GLU A 379 15.44 -13.86 -0.02
C GLU A 379 15.93 -12.43 0.18
N PHE A 380 16.32 -12.08 1.40
CA PHE A 380 16.83 -10.77 1.72
C PHE A 380 18.18 -10.48 1.04
N TRP A 381 19.08 -11.48 1.01
CA TRP A 381 20.34 -11.37 0.29
C TRP A 381 20.13 -11.02 -1.19
N GLU A 382 19.25 -11.76 -1.85
CA GLU A 382 18.93 -11.60 -3.27
C GLU A 382 18.37 -10.21 -3.57
N ASP A 383 17.46 -9.72 -2.73
CA ASP A 383 16.81 -8.43 -2.92
C ASP A 383 17.79 -7.26 -2.76
N ILE A 384 18.65 -7.27 -1.73
CA ILE A 384 19.67 -6.23 -1.55
C ILE A 384 20.70 -6.33 -2.67
N ARG A 385 21.20 -7.54 -2.98
CA ARG A 385 22.27 -7.73 -3.95
C ARG A 385 21.87 -7.28 -5.36
N ALA A 386 20.65 -7.62 -5.78
CA ALA A 386 20.09 -7.18 -7.06
C ALA A 386 19.85 -5.66 -7.09
N SER A 387 19.33 -5.09 -5.99
CA SER A 387 19.09 -3.65 -5.89
C SER A 387 20.40 -2.87 -5.97
N ALA A 388 21.40 -3.24 -5.17
CA ALA A 388 22.73 -2.61 -5.19
C ALA A 388 23.39 -2.68 -6.58
N ALA A 389 23.26 -3.82 -7.28
CA ALA A 389 23.75 -3.95 -8.65
C ALA A 389 23.06 -2.99 -9.62
N GLY A 390 21.73 -2.89 -9.56
CA GLY A 390 20.97 -1.97 -10.41
C GLY A 390 21.36 -0.51 -10.18
N PHE A 391 21.53 -0.09 -8.92
CA PHE A 391 21.94 1.27 -8.58
C PHE A 391 23.41 1.56 -8.95
N LEU A 392 24.32 0.61 -8.73
CA LEU A 392 25.72 0.76 -9.14
C LEU A 392 25.83 0.88 -10.66
N ALA A 393 25.16 -0.01 -11.41
CA ALA A 393 25.11 0.05 -12.86
C ALA A 393 24.56 1.41 -13.33
N PHE A 394 23.54 1.96 -12.67
CA PHE A 394 23.00 3.27 -13.02
C PHE A 394 23.99 4.42 -12.75
N GLY A 395 24.76 4.35 -11.66
CA GLY A 395 25.84 5.30 -11.38
C GLY A 395 26.88 5.31 -12.51
N LEU A 396 27.40 4.14 -12.88
CA LEU A 396 28.38 3.97 -13.97
C LEU A 396 27.82 4.43 -15.32
N TYR A 397 26.55 4.16 -15.59
CA TYR A 397 25.86 4.63 -16.78
C TYR A 397 25.83 6.17 -16.84
N LYS A 398 25.52 6.85 -15.73
CA LYS A 398 25.54 8.31 -15.64
C LYS A 398 26.92 8.92 -15.83
N GLU A 399 27.96 8.21 -15.45
CA GLU A 399 29.36 8.61 -15.64
C GLU A 399 29.86 8.36 -17.08
N GLY A 400 29.05 7.74 -17.94
CA GLY A 400 29.42 7.40 -19.31
C GLY A 400 30.26 6.12 -19.42
N ASP A 401 30.45 5.36 -18.34
CA ASP A 401 31.14 4.08 -18.36
C ASP A 401 30.24 2.97 -18.91
N HIS A 402 30.11 2.95 -20.24
CA HIS A 402 29.23 2.01 -20.94
C HIS A 402 29.64 0.54 -20.77
N GLN A 403 30.92 0.26 -20.49
CA GLN A 403 31.40 -1.10 -20.26
C GLN A 403 31.14 -1.52 -18.81
N GLY A 404 31.39 -0.63 -17.86
CA GLY A 404 31.23 -0.88 -16.43
C GLY A 404 29.80 -1.23 -16.05
N TRP A 405 28.80 -0.46 -16.48
CA TRP A 405 27.42 -0.77 -16.08
C TRP A 405 26.93 -2.11 -16.66
N ARG A 406 27.32 -2.44 -17.90
CA ARG A 406 27.00 -3.75 -18.51
C ARG A 406 27.66 -4.88 -17.74
N LYS A 407 28.92 -4.70 -17.38
CA LYS A 407 29.68 -5.68 -16.60
C LYS A 407 29.00 -5.94 -15.25
N VAL A 408 28.62 -4.90 -14.51
CA VAL A 408 27.91 -5.05 -13.22
C VAL A 408 26.62 -5.88 -13.36
N LEU A 409 25.83 -5.62 -14.40
CA LEU A 409 24.60 -6.38 -14.64
C LEU A 409 24.89 -7.82 -15.09
N GLN A 410 25.93 -8.06 -15.89
CA GLN A 410 26.31 -9.40 -16.34
C GLN A 410 26.88 -10.26 -15.19
N ASP A 411 27.73 -9.66 -14.35
CA ASP A 411 28.34 -10.28 -13.17
C ASP A 411 27.31 -10.54 -12.06
N THR A 412 26.12 -9.95 -12.14
CA THR A 412 25.01 -10.28 -11.23
C THR A 412 24.57 -11.74 -11.45
N PRO A 413 24.42 -12.54 -10.37
CA PRO A 413 24.04 -13.94 -10.46
C PRO A 413 22.77 -14.15 -11.29
N SER A 414 22.77 -15.18 -12.16
CA SER A 414 21.71 -15.42 -13.13
C SER A 414 20.29 -15.44 -12.54
N PRO A 415 20.03 -16.07 -11.37
CA PRO A 415 18.68 -16.11 -10.79
C PRO A 415 18.11 -14.74 -10.43
N ILE A 416 18.97 -13.75 -10.12
CA ILE A 416 18.59 -12.41 -9.66
C ILE A 416 18.92 -11.30 -10.65
N ARG A 417 19.64 -11.60 -11.73
CA ARG A 417 19.97 -10.67 -12.81
C ARG A 417 18.76 -9.90 -13.37
N PRO A 418 17.58 -10.52 -13.61
CA PRO A 418 16.41 -9.77 -14.10
C PRO A 418 15.98 -8.65 -13.15
N PHE A 419 16.13 -8.85 -11.83
CA PHE A 419 15.77 -7.86 -10.82
C PHE A 419 16.75 -6.69 -10.80
N ALA A 420 18.05 -6.96 -10.99
CA ALA A 420 19.07 -5.91 -11.15
C ALA A 420 18.86 -5.11 -12.43
N GLN A 421 18.55 -5.78 -13.55
CA GLN A 421 18.23 -5.14 -14.83
C GLN A 421 16.99 -4.24 -14.70
N TYR A 422 15.93 -4.72 -14.05
CA TYR A 422 14.76 -3.91 -13.72
C TYR A 422 15.14 -2.70 -12.85
N GLY A 423 15.92 -2.93 -11.79
CA GLY A 423 16.39 -1.90 -10.88
C GLY A 423 17.16 -0.79 -11.60
N PHE A 424 18.04 -1.16 -12.54
CA PHE A 424 18.76 -0.24 -13.41
C PHE A 424 17.81 0.60 -14.29
N ILE A 425 16.93 -0.05 -15.06
CA ILE A 425 16.04 0.64 -16.01
C ILE A 425 15.12 1.63 -15.29
N LYS A 426 14.60 1.25 -14.11
CA LYS A 426 13.70 2.09 -13.32
C LYS A 426 14.32 3.45 -12.95
N GLN A 427 15.64 3.56 -12.88
CA GLN A 427 16.33 4.81 -12.54
C GLN A 427 16.47 5.76 -13.73
N ILE A 428 16.33 5.27 -14.97
CA ILE A 428 16.50 6.09 -16.17
C ILE A 428 15.16 6.79 -16.49
N PRO A 429 15.14 8.15 -16.55
CA PRO A 429 13.93 8.89 -16.93
C PRO A 429 13.40 8.44 -18.29
N ILE A 430 12.07 8.33 -18.44
CA ILE A 430 11.44 7.86 -19.68
C ILE A 430 11.81 8.79 -20.85
N GLU A 431 11.97 10.08 -20.56
CA GLU A 431 12.23 11.16 -21.50
C GLU A 431 13.66 11.21 -22.05
N ASP A 432 14.61 10.41 -21.52
CA ASP A 432 16.01 10.42 -21.94
C ASP A 432 16.22 9.73 -23.30
N ILE A 433 15.94 10.42 -24.40
CA ILE A 433 16.00 9.88 -25.77
C ILE A 433 17.37 9.24 -26.09
N SER A 434 18.46 9.76 -25.53
CA SER A 434 19.82 9.27 -25.79
C SER A 434 20.04 7.81 -25.36
N SER A 435 19.21 7.33 -24.45
CA SER A 435 19.30 6.00 -23.86
C SER A 435 18.24 5.02 -24.35
N TYR A 436 17.38 5.44 -25.29
CA TYR A 436 16.23 4.65 -25.74
C TYR A 436 16.62 3.25 -26.22
N SER A 437 17.63 3.13 -27.10
CA SER A 437 18.06 1.83 -27.63
C SER A 437 18.57 0.87 -26.56
N SER A 438 19.41 1.37 -25.64
CA SER A 438 19.95 0.57 -24.53
C SER A 438 18.84 0.17 -23.55
N ARG A 439 17.87 1.05 -23.29
CA ARG A 439 16.70 0.73 -22.45
C ARG A 439 15.85 -0.37 -23.06
N VAL A 440 15.53 -0.28 -24.34
CA VAL A 440 14.73 -1.29 -25.06
C VAL A 440 15.43 -2.65 -25.02
N GLU A 441 16.74 -2.68 -25.27
CA GLU A 441 17.55 -3.91 -25.20
C GLU A 441 17.47 -4.54 -23.80
N ILE A 442 17.76 -3.78 -22.75
CA ILE A 442 17.76 -4.29 -21.37
C ILE A 442 16.34 -4.68 -20.93
N LEU A 443 15.29 -3.98 -21.38
CA LEU A 443 13.90 -4.32 -21.07
C LEU A 443 13.53 -5.69 -21.64
N ARG A 444 13.94 -5.96 -22.88
CA ARG A 444 13.74 -7.27 -23.53
C ARG A 444 14.55 -8.36 -22.85
N ASP A 445 15.79 -8.07 -22.50
CA ASP A 445 16.64 -9.02 -21.76
C ASP A 445 16.07 -9.32 -20.37
N ALA A 446 15.61 -8.31 -19.64
CA ALA A 446 14.98 -8.47 -18.33
C ALA A 446 13.72 -9.32 -18.42
N SER A 447 12.85 -9.04 -19.41
CA SER A 447 11.65 -9.85 -19.70
C SER A 447 12.02 -11.31 -19.96
N LYS A 448 12.94 -11.56 -20.92
CA LYS A 448 13.37 -12.91 -21.29
C LYS A 448 14.03 -13.66 -20.13
N ASN A 449 14.92 -13.00 -19.40
CA ASN A 449 15.63 -13.62 -18.28
C ASN A 449 14.68 -13.90 -17.11
N LEU A 450 13.64 -13.08 -16.90
CA LEU A 450 12.64 -13.32 -15.86
C LEU A 450 11.77 -14.54 -16.19
N VAL A 451 11.42 -14.76 -17.47
CA VAL A 451 10.75 -15.99 -17.91
C VAL A 451 11.60 -17.22 -17.59
N ASN A 452 12.90 -17.17 -17.88
CA ASN A 452 13.83 -18.27 -17.66
C ASN A 452 14.32 -18.41 -16.21
N SER A 453 13.96 -17.49 -15.31
CA SER A 453 14.40 -17.55 -13.91
C SER A 453 13.70 -18.69 -13.17
N GLU A 454 14.48 -19.49 -12.45
CA GLU A 454 14.01 -20.62 -11.62
C GLU A 454 13.23 -20.18 -10.37
N LYS A 455 13.11 -18.86 -10.13
CA LYS A 455 12.33 -18.31 -9.02
C LYS A 455 10.84 -18.63 -9.19
N SER A 456 10.14 -18.78 -8.06
CA SER A 456 8.70 -19.03 -8.05
C SER A 456 7.91 -17.91 -8.72
N TYR A 457 6.70 -18.19 -9.20
CA TYR A 457 5.79 -17.19 -9.74
C TYR A 457 5.57 -16.04 -8.74
N SER A 458 5.37 -16.36 -7.45
CA SER A 458 5.13 -15.35 -6.42
C SER A 458 6.23 -14.30 -6.38
N ARG A 459 7.50 -14.71 -6.50
CA ARG A 459 8.66 -13.79 -6.51
C ARG A 459 8.77 -12.99 -7.80
N LYS A 460 8.42 -13.59 -8.94
CA LYS A 460 8.55 -12.95 -10.27
C LYS A 460 7.39 -12.02 -10.62
N SER A 461 6.19 -12.31 -10.11
CA SER A 461 4.93 -11.67 -10.53
C SER A 461 4.98 -10.15 -10.44
N GLY A 462 5.44 -9.58 -9.33
CA GLY A 462 5.55 -8.13 -9.16
C GLY A 462 6.50 -7.47 -10.15
N TYR A 463 7.59 -8.14 -10.53
CA TYR A 463 8.52 -7.61 -11.53
C TYR A 463 7.96 -7.69 -12.94
N TRP A 464 7.27 -8.78 -13.30
CA TRP A 464 6.61 -8.89 -14.60
C TRP A 464 5.57 -7.80 -14.83
N PHE A 465 4.69 -7.56 -13.85
CA PHE A 465 3.67 -6.52 -13.96
C PHE A 465 4.29 -5.11 -14.07
N ARG A 466 5.38 -4.85 -13.35
CA ARG A 466 6.15 -3.60 -13.51
C ARG A 466 6.84 -3.49 -14.87
N LEU A 467 7.28 -4.60 -15.47
CA LEU A 467 7.84 -4.62 -16.82
C LEU A 467 6.79 -4.30 -17.89
N ILE A 468 5.54 -4.78 -17.76
CA ILE A 468 4.43 -4.41 -18.67
C ILE A 468 4.31 -2.88 -18.76
N LYS A 469 4.30 -2.21 -17.60
CA LYS A 469 4.24 -0.74 -17.53
C LYS A 469 5.41 -0.07 -18.24
N LEU A 470 6.63 -0.53 -17.97
CA LEU A 470 7.84 0.05 -18.56
C LEU A 470 7.90 -0.17 -20.08
N LEU A 471 7.51 -1.34 -20.56
CA LEU A 471 7.42 -1.64 -21.99
C LEU A 471 6.37 -0.75 -22.66
N ALA A 472 5.18 -0.62 -22.07
CA ALA A 472 4.14 0.27 -22.56
C ALA A 472 4.58 1.74 -22.60
N ALA A 473 5.33 2.20 -21.60
CA ALA A 473 5.88 3.56 -21.57
C ALA A 473 6.90 3.85 -22.69
N HIS A 474 7.46 2.82 -23.32
CA HIS A 474 8.35 2.93 -24.49
C HIS A 474 7.64 2.53 -25.81
N GLU A 475 6.31 2.48 -25.80
CA GLU A 475 5.47 2.08 -26.94
C GLU A 475 5.70 0.64 -27.44
N LEU A 476 6.33 -0.20 -26.62
CA LEU A 476 6.57 -1.62 -26.90
C LEU A 476 5.33 -2.45 -26.52
N TYR A 477 4.16 -2.08 -27.06
CA TYR A 477 2.89 -2.68 -26.66
C TYR A 477 2.81 -4.19 -26.95
N GLY A 478 3.42 -4.63 -28.06
CA GLY A 478 3.51 -6.06 -28.40
C GLY A 478 4.30 -6.85 -27.34
N ASP A 479 5.50 -6.36 -26.99
CA ASP A 479 6.36 -6.96 -25.96
C ASP A 479 5.66 -6.95 -24.59
N ALA A 480 4.91 -5.89 -24.27
CA ALA A 480 4.12 -5.81 -23.03
C ALA A 480 3.00 -6.87 -22.98
N SER A 481 2.29 -7.09 -24.08
CA SER A 481 1.30 -8.18 -24.17
C SER A 481 1.95 -9.57 -24.10
N ASP A 482 3.14 -9.76 -24.68
CA ASP A 482 3.87 -11.02 -24.55
C ASP A 482 4.30 -11.31 -23.12
N VAL A 483 4.76 -10.30 -22.36
CA VAL A 483 5.00 -10.45 -20.93
C VAL A 483 3.74 -10.88 -20.18
N LEU A 484 2.56 -10.31 -20.48
CA LEU A 484 1.30 -10.75 -19.85
C LEU A 484 0.98 -12.22 -20.18
N LYS A 485 1.29 -12.68 -21.39
CA LYS A 485 1.11 -14.07 -21.79
C LYS A 485 2.06 -15.00 -21.03
N ASP A 486 3.29 -14.57 -20.81
CA ASP A 486 4.27 -15.32 -20.01
C ASP A 486 3.84 -15.42 -18.54
N ILE A 487 3.29 -14.33 -17.97
CA ILE A 487 2.66 -14.34 -16.64
C ILE A 487 1.55 -15.38 -16.60
N ALA A 488 0.62 -15.36 -17.56
CA ALA A 488 -0.51 -16.30 -17.59
C ALA A 488 -0.04 -17.76 -17.68
N THR A 489 0.98 -18.03 -18.51
CA THR A 489 1.58 -19.35 -18.68
C THR A 489 2.25 -19.82 -17.38
N ALA A 490 3.12 -19.00 -16.80
CA ALA A 490 3.81 -19.34 -15.55
C ALA A 490 2.84 -19.52 -14.37
N PHE A 491 1.82 -18.66 -14.28
CA PHE A 491 0.77 -18.78 -13.28
C PHE A 491 0.01 -20.10 -13.40
N ASN A 492 -0.40 -20.47 -14.62
CA ASN A 492 -1.13 -21.71 -14.86
C ASN A 492 -0.28 -22.95 -14.55
N ASN A 493 1.00 -22.93 -14.89
CA ASN A 493 1.92 -24.03 -14.57
C ASN A 493 2.03 -24.20 -13.05
N GLU A 494 2.27 -23.12 -12.30
CA GLU A 494 2.38 -23.21 -10.84
C GLU A 494 1.04 -23.57 -10.17
N ALA A 495 -0.09 -23.09 -10.71
CA ALA A 495 -1.42 -23.47 -10.23
C ALA A 495 -1.73 -24.95 -10.46
N ALA A 496 -1.23 -25.54 -11.55
CA ALA A 496 -1.38 -26.96 -11.85
C ALA A 496 -0.52 -27.83 -10.93
N GLU A 497 0.72 -27.41 -10.66
CA GLU A 497 1.63 -28.09 -9.73
C GLU A 497 1.14 -28.01 -8.27
N LYS A 498 0.54 -26.89 -7.90
CA LYS A 498 0.04 -26.62 -6.55
C LYS A 498 -1.49 -26.58 -6.52
N SER A 499 -2.14 -27.68 -6.87
CA SER A 499 -3.61 -27.78 -7.00
C SER A 499 -4.39 -27.29 -5.78
N ASN A 500 -3.81 -27.40 -4.57
CA ASN A 500 -4.41 -26.95 -3.30
C ASN A 500 -3.94 -25.57 -2.83
N SER A 501 -3.17 -24.83 -3.64
CA SER A 501 -2.71 -23.50 -3.27
C SER A 501 -3.79 -22.42 -3.51
N ASN A 502 -3.86 -21.48 -2.58
CA ASN A 502 -4.57 -20.19 -2.72
C ASN A 502 -3.79 -19.23 -3.64
N LEU A 503 -3.12 -19.76 -4.67
CA LEU A 503 -2.36 -18.96 -5.62
C LEU A 503 -3.34 -18.09 -6.42
N GLU A 504 -3.18 -16.78 -6.27
CA GLU A 504 -3.97 -15.76 -6.95
C GLU A 504 -3.09 -14.61 -7.41
N ILE A 505 -3.42 -14.03 -8.56
CA ILE A 505 -2.81 -12.78 -8.98
C ILE A 505 -3.50 -11.64 -8.23
N SER A 506 -2.86 -11.12 -7.19
CA SER A 506 -3.42 -10.06 -6.33
C SER A 506 -3.49 -8.71 -7.05
N GLY A 507 -4.61 -8.00 -6.90
CA GLY A 507 -4.77 -6.64 -7.46
C GLY A 507 -3.71 -5.65 -6.97
N ALA A 508 -3.17 -5.83 -5.75
CA ALA A 508 -2.10 -4.98 -5.23
C ALA A 508 -0.79 -5.08 -6.04
N ILE A 509 -0.53 -6.24 -6.66
CA ILE A 509 0.65 -6.48 -7.50
C ILE A 509 0.45 -5.87 -8.89
N ILE A 510 -0.79 -5.89 -9.39
CA ILE A 510 -1.16 -5.49 -10.75
C ILE A 510 -1.45 -3.98 -10.84
N SER A 511 -1.80 -3.33 -9.72
CA SER A 511 -2.11 -1.90 -9.66
C SER A 511 -1.09 -1.07 -10.43
N ASP A 512 -1.58 -0.17 -11.29
CA ASP A 512 -0.80 0.74 -12.13
C ASP A 512 0.11 0.09 -13.19
N SER A 513 -0.10 -1.20 -13.52
CA SER A 513 0.71 -1.92 -14.52
C SER A 513 0.25 -1.68 -15.96
N PHE A 514 -1.01 -1.30 -16.14
CA PHE A 514 -1.62 -1.08 -17.44
C PHE A 514 -1.86 0.41 -17.70
N THR A 515 -1.75 0.82 -18.96
CA THR A 515 -2.00 2.20 -19.39
C THR A 515 -3.15 2.26 -20.40
N PRO A 516 -3.84 3.41 -20.53
CA PRO A 516 -4.84 3.58 -21.57
C PRO A 516 -4.29 3.32 -22.97
N GLU A 517 -3.04 3.71 -23.24
CA GLU A 517 -2.39 3.54 -24.54
C GLU A 517 -2.18 2.06 -24.87
N LEU A 518 -1.72 1.26 -23.90
CA LEU A 518 -1.56 -0.19 -24.04
C LEU A 518 -2.93 -0.85 -24.30
N LEU A 519 -3.95 -0.52 -23.50
CA LEU A 519 -5.30 -1.04 -23.71
C LEU A 519 -5.85 -0.65 -25.09
N ASN A 520 -5.62 0.57 -25.54
CA ASN A 520 -6.09 1.01 -26.85
C ASN A 520 -5.37 0.30 -28.00
N ALA A 521 -4.07 0.01 -27.85
CA ALA A 521 -3.25 -0.61 -28.87
C ALA A 521 -3.41 -2.13 -28.96
N GLN A 522 -3.71 -2.81 -27.84
CA GLN A 522 -3.70 -4.28 -27.73
C GLN A 522 -4.97 -4.87 -27.10
N ASP A 523 -6.09 -4.14 -27.09
CA ASP A 523 -7.37 -4.48 -26.46
C ASP A 523 -7.72 -5.98 -26.59
N SER A 524 -8.00 -6.45 -27.81
CA SER A 524 -8.41 -7.83 -28.09
C SER A 524 -7.40 -8.86 -27.60
N ARG A 525 -6.10 -8.63 -27.81
CA ARG A 525 -5.03 -9.54 -27.41
C ARG A 525 -4.92 -9.66 -25.90
N LEU A 526 -5.04 -8.55 -25.17
CA LEU A 526 -4.97 -8.54 -23.71
C LEU A 526 -6.15 -9.32 -23.11
N PHE A 527 -7.37 -9.12 -23.62
CA PHE A 527 -8.54 -9.88 -23.17
C PHE A 527 -8.44 -11.38 -23.50
N GLU A 528 -7.91 -11.73 -24.68
CA GLU A 528 -7.62 -13.13 -25.03
C GLU A 528 -6.64 -13.76 -24.04
N ILE A 529 -5.54 -13.07 -23.70
CA ILE A 529 -4.55 -13.56 -22.74
C ILE A 529 -5.17 -13.74 -21.35
N VAL A 530 -5.97 -12.77 -20.87
CA VAL A 530 -6.64 -12.88 -19.58
C VAL A 530 -7.55 -14.11 -19.54
N ASN A 531 -8.25 -14.41 -20.64
CA ASN A 531 -9.08 -15.61 -20.74
C ASN A 531 -8.29 -16.93 -20.66
N LEU A 532 -6.99 -16.93 -20.92
CA LEU A 532 -6.12 -18.11 -20.75
C LEU A 532 -5.80 -18.41 -19.28
N ILE A 533 -5.97 -17.46 -18.35
CA ILE A 533 -5.66 -17.66 -16.94
C ILE A 533 -6.70 -18.61 -16.33
N SER A 534 -6.24 -19.73 -15.77
CA SER A 534 -7.09 -20.84 -15.30
C SER A 534 -8.01 -20.45 -14.14
N LYS A 535 -7.51 -19.69 -13.16
CA LYS A 535 -8.25 -19.32 -11.93
C LYS A 535 -9.20 -18.13 -12.16
N PRO A 536 -10.53 -18.27 -11.92
CA PRO A 536 -11.50 -17.18 -12.11
C PRO A 536 -11.18 -15.89 -11.35
N ARG A 537 -10.79 -15.98 -10.07
CA ARG A 537 -10.47 -14.81 -9.25
C ARG A 537 -9.29 -14.01 -9.81
N SER A 538 -8.29 -14.68 -10.40
CA SER A 538 -7.15 -14.01 -11.03
C SER A 538 -7.53 -13.29 -12.33
N ARG A 539 -8.43 -13.88 -13.14
CA ARG A 539 -9.02 -13.18 -14.31
C ARG A 539 -9.78 -11.93 -13.89
N ILE A 540 -10.60 -12.04 -12.84
CA ILE A 540 -11.37 -10.93 -12.29
C ILE A 540 -10.45 -9.80 -11.83
N ASN A 541 -9.39 -10.10 -11.07
CA ASN A 541 -8.46 -9.09 -10.58
C ASN A 541 -7.81 -8.30 -11.73
N ILE A 542 -7.39 -8.96 -12.82
CA ILE A 542 -6.81 -8.26 -13.98
C ILE A 542 -7.88 -7.43 -14.72
N ASN A 543 -9.08 -7.99 -14.93
CA ASN A 543 -10.16 -7.27 -15.59
C ASN A 543 -10.66 -6.06 -14.77
N LEU A 544 -10.62 -6.12 -13.44
CA LEU A 544 -10.88 -4.96 -12.58
C LEU A 544 -9.83 -3.85 -12.76
N GLU A 545 -8.55 -4.21 -12.92
CA GLU A 545 -7.51 -3.23 -13.23
C GLU A 545 -7.69 -2.64 -14.64
N PHE A 546 -8.08 -3.44 -15.63
CA PHE A 546 -8.47 -2.91 -16.95
C PHE A 546 -9.65 -1.93 -16.84
N LEU A 547 -10.68 -2.28 -16.07
CA LEU A 547 -11.84 -1.41 -15.83
C LEU A 547 -11.41 -0.08 -15.22
N LYS A 548 -10.56 -0.09 -14.19
CA LYS A 548 -10.04 1.13 -13.55
C LYS A 548 -9.30 2.03 -14.54
N VAL A 549 -8.42 1.48 -15.38
CA VAL A 549 -7.68 2.25 -16.39
C VAL A 549 -8.62 2.88 -17.42
N VAL A 550 -9.61 2.12 -17.88
CA VAL A 550 -10.63 2.60 -18.83
C VAL A 550 -11.47 3.72 -18.20
N LEU A 551 -11.93 3.55 -16.96
CA LEU A 551 -12.73 4.55 -16.25
C LEU A 551 -11.94 5.83 -15.96
N GLN A 552 -10.66 5.72 -15.56
CA GLN A 552 -9.79 6.88 -15.38
C GLN A 552 -9.61 7.67 -16.68
N LYS A 553 -9.46 6.98 -17.82
CA LYS A 553 -9.36 7.64 -19.13
C LYS A 553 -10.68 8.31 -19.53
N TYR A 554 -11.81 7.65 -19.29
CA TYR A 554 -13.15 8.21 -19.50
C TYR A 554 -13.36 9.48 -18.64
N GLU A 555 -13.05 9.43 -17.35
CA GLU A 555 -13.15 10.57 -16.43
C GLU A 555 -12.34 11.76 -16.91
N LYS A 556 -11.09 11.53 -17.32
CA LYS A 556 -10.22 12.60 -17.85
C LYS A 556 -10.85 13.28 -19.07
N LEU A 557 -11.30 12.49 -20.05
CA LEU A 557 -11.94 13.02 -21.26
C LEU A 557 -13.26 13.74 -20.97
N ASN A 558 -14.01 13.31 -19.95
CA ASN A 558 -15.27 13.91 -19.56
C ASN A 558 -15.09 15.21 -18.75
N ILE A 559 -14.05 15.30 -17.92
CA ILE A 559 -13.68 16.54 -17.20
C ILE A 559 -13.27 17.63 -18.20
N ASP A 560 -12.39 17.27 -19.16
CA ASP A 560 -11.92 18.18 -20.21
C ASP A 560 -13.08 18.78 -21.04
N PHE A 561 -14.24 18.10 -21.08
CA PHE A 561 -15.47 18.61 -21.69
C PHE A 561 -16.29 19.53 -20.77
N SER A 562 -16.24 19.31 -19.46
CA SER A 562 -17.10 20.01 -18.48
C SER A 562 -16.55 21.35 -17.98
N GLU A 563 -15.27 21.65 -18.18
CA GLU A 563 -14.72 22.98 -17.86
C GLU A 563 -15.21 24.02 -18.89
N PRO A 564 -16.04 25.00 -18.49
CA PRO A 564 -16.41 26.08 -19.40
C PRO A 564 -15.16 26.89 -19.73
N ILE A 565 -14.93 27.15 -21.02
CA ILE A 565 -13.93 28.10 -21.54
C ILE A 565 -14.25 29.48 -20.97
N SER A 566 -13.84 29.72 -19.73
CA SER A 566 -14.12 30.95 -18.98
C SER A 566 -12.82 31.69 -18.65
N ALA A 567 -11.91 31.78 -19.64
CA ALA A 567 -10.78 32.70 -19.59
C ALA A 567 -10.30 33.04 -21.00
N GLY A 568 -10.77 34.18 -21.52
CA GLY A 568 -10.31 34.69 -22.82
C GLY A 568 -10.76 36.09 -23.20
N ASN A 569 -11.64 36.75 -22.44
CA ASN A 569 -11.99 38.16 -22.64
C ASN A 569 -11.80 38.95 -21.34
N ARG A 570 -10.54 39.26 -21.05
CA ARG A 570 -10.16 40.49 -20.34
C ARG A 570 -9.07 41.16 -21.16
N SER A 571 -9.50 42.00 -22.10
CA SER A 571 -8.73 43.10 -22.68
C SER A 571 -9.56 44.36 -22.57
#